data_AF-A0A085LXX8-F1
#
_entry.id   AF-A0A085LXX8-F1
#
_cell.length_a   1.000
_cell.length_b   1.000
_cell.length_c   1.000
_cell.angle_alpha   90.00
_cell.angle_beta   90.00
_cell.angle_gamma   90.00
#
_symmetry.space_group_name_H-M   'P 1'
#
loop_
_entity.id
_entity.type
_entity.pdbx_description
1 polymer ?
#
loop_
_entity_poly.entity_id
_entity_poly.type
_entity_poly.pdbx_seq_one_letter_code
_entity_poly.pdbx_strand_id
1 'polypeptide(L)'
;MEIFLMGKIVHMCTDHQALTTLLSSKGFDRASMRIPRWCSILLNFNYPVKYKKGSTNVADTFSHFPLPYEGGDGEEDTELVALITEQALIKLGDVRKATSNCPVMTQLTY
;
A
#
# COMPACT_ATOMS: atom_id res chain seq x y z
N MET A 1 1.01 -6.92 -7.85
CA MET A 1 1.50 -5.61 -8.36
C MET A 1 2.75 -5.10 -7.63
N GLU A 2 2.90 -5.38 -6.33
CA GLU A 2 3.95 -4.80 -5.47
C GLU A 2 5.40 -5.03 -5.93
N ILE A 3 5.69 -6.20 -6.52
CA ILE A 3 7.05 -6.61 -6.92
C ILE A 3 7.65 -5.70 -8.01
N PHE A 4 6.83 -5.11 -8.88
CA PHE A 4 7.34 -4.35 -10.04
C PHE A 4 7.75 -2.91 -9.71
N LEU A 5 7.21 -2.36 -8.62
CA LEU A 5 7.35 -0.95 -8.26
C LEU A 5 8.27 -0.73 -7.05
N MET A 6 8.52 -1.76 -6.23
CA MET A 6 9.41 -1.65 -5.07
C MET A 6 10.83 -1.19 -5.47
N GLY A 7 11.33 -0.19 -4.75
CA GLY A 7 12.69 0.35 -4.93
C GLY A 7 12.90 1.25 -6.16
N LYS A 8 11.85 1.52 -6.96
CA LYS A 8 11.93 2.39 -8.14
C LYS A 8 11.14 3.67 -7.94
N ILE A 9 11.61 4.75 -8.57
CA ILE A 9 10.84 5.99 -8.69
C ILE A 9 9.93 5.85 -9.90
N VAL A 10 8.62 5.98 -9.70
CA VAL A 10 7.63 5.83 -10.77
C VAL A 10 6.75 7.06 -10.86
N HIS A 11 6.71 7.69 -12.03
CA HIS A 11 5.85 8.85 -12.25
C HIS A 11 4.40 8.41 -12.44
N MET A 12 3.53 8.78 -11.49
CA MET A 12 2.09 8.56 -11.62
C MET A 12 1.45 9.77 -12.32
N CYS A 13 0.78 9.54 -13.44
CA CYS A 13 0.02 10.59 -14.14
C CYS A 13 -1.48 10.43 -13.85
N THR A 14 -2.17 11.51 -13.53
CA THR A 14 -3.62 11.50 -13.26
C THR A 14 -4.28 12.78 -13.75
N ASP A 15 -5.52 12.69 -14.21
CA ASP A 15 -6.42 13.83 -14.46
C ASP A 15 -7.23 14.22 -13.23
N HIS A 16 -7.06 13.51 -12.11
CA HIS A 16 -7.78 13.80 -10.89
C HIS A 16 -7.01 14.80 -10.01
N GLN A 17 -7.46 16.05 -9.98
CA GLN A 17 -6.76 17.12 -9.27
C GLN A 17 -6.59 16.84 -7.77
N ALA A 18 -7.56 16.20 -7.10
CA ALA A 18 -7.41 15.88 -5.68
C ALA A 18 -6.34 14.80 -5.38
N LEU A 19 -6.00 13.96 -6.37
CA LEU A 19 -4.92 12.97 -6.19
C LEU A 19 -3.53 13.62 -6.24
N THR A 20 -3.41 14.80 -6.85
CA THR A 20 -2.15 15.56 -6.87
C THR A 20 -1.77 16.11 -5.50
N THR A 21 -2.75 16.30 -4.62
CA THR A 21 -2.57 16.84 -3.27
C THR A 21 -2.62 15.77 -2.19
N LEU A 22 -2.78 14.50 -2.57
CA LEU A 22 -3.06 13.35 -1.69
C LEU A 22 -2.09 13.24 -0.49
N LEU A 23 -0.79 13.43 -0.74
CA LEU A 23 0.28 13.37 0.28
C LEU A 23 0.86 14.75 0.61
N SER A 24 0.21 15.83 0.14
CA SER A 24 0.65 17.20 0.43
C SER A 24 -0.09 17.74 1.65
N SER A 25 0.53 18.67 2.38
CA SER A 25 -0.15 19.39 3.46
C SER A 25 -1.31 20.28 2.97
N LYS A 26 -1.43 20.51 1.65
CA LYS A 26 -2.52 21.28 1.05
C LYS A 26 -3.76 20.40 0.94
N GLY A 27 -4.74 20.64 1.81
CA GLY A 27 -6.06 20.00 1.71
C GLY A 27 -6.35 18.89 2.73
N PHE A 28 -5.53 18.77 3.78
CA PHE A 28 -5.76 17.83 4.90
C PHE A 28 -7.17 17.96 5.49
N ASP A 29 -7.69 19.18 5.60
CA ASP A 29 -9.03 19.48 6.13
C ASP A 29 -10.19 19.18 5.13
N ARG A 30 -9.87 18.78 3.89
CA ARG A 30 -10.85 18.49 2.83
C ARG A 30 -10.71 17.09 2.24
N ALA A 31 -9.81 16.28 2.79
CA ALA A 31 -9.59 14.93 2.32
C ALA A 31 -10.71 14.01 2.81
N SER A 32 -11.50 13.45 1.88
CA SER A 32 -12.46 12.38 2.18
C SER A 32 -11.79 11.22 2.92
N MET A 33 -12.47 10.57 3.87
CA MET A 33 -11.96 9.38 4.60
C MET A 33 -11.50 8.20 3.71
N ARG A 34 -11.81 8.24 2.40
CA ARG A 34 -11.27 7.30 1.42
C ARG A 34 -9.78 7.50 1.14
N ILE A 35 -9.27 8.72 1.33
CA ILE A 35 -7.88 9.10 1.02
C ILE A 35 -6.86 8.44 1.97
N PRO A 36 -7.02 8.46 3.31
CA PRO A 36 -6.06 7.86 4.25
C PRO A 36 -5.76 6.38 4.02
N ARG A 37 -6.77 5.58 3.64
CA ARG A 37 -6.59 4.14 3.40
C ARG A 37 -5.72 3.88 2.17
N TRP A 38 -5.98 4.57 1.07
CA TRP A 38 -5.13 4.45 -0.12
C TRP A 38 -3.75 5.05 0.10
N CYS A 39 -3.63 6.08 0.95
CA CYS A 39 -2.34 6.63 1.33
C CYS A 39 -1.43 5.59 2.01
N SER A 40 -1.93 4.72 2.90
CA SER A 40 -1.07 3.75 3.59
C SER A 40 -0.40 2.76 2.64
N ILE A 41 -1.13 2.29 1.63
CA ILE A 41 -0.60 1.41 0.58
C ILE A 41 0.40 2.18 -0.29
N LEU A 42 0.01 3.39 -0.69
CA LEU A 42 0.81 4.19 -1.61
C LEU A 42 2.10 4.72 -0.98
N LEU A 43 2.13 4.98 0.33
CA LEU A 43 3.32 5.43 1.08
C LEU A 43 4.51 4.47 0.96
N ASN A 44 4.27 3.21 0.61
CA ASN A 44 5.33 2.23 0.39
C ASN A 44 6.09 2.45 -0.94
N PHE A 45 5.61 3.34 -1.81
CA PHE A 45 6.20 3.60 -3.12
C PHE A 45 6.73 5.04 -3.22
N ASN A 46 7.77 5.24 -4.04
CA ASN A 46 8.25 6.58 -4.37
C ASN A 46 7.66 7.02 -5.71
N TYR A 47 6.53 7.75 -5.66
CA TYR A 47 5.77 8.11 -6.85
C TYR A 47 5.41 9.60 -6.89
N PRO A 48 6.21 10.45 -7.57
CA PRO A 48 5.79 11.82 -7.83
C PRO A 48 4.55 11.84 -8.74
N VAL A 49 3.45 12.38 -8.22
CA VAL A 49 2.18 12.54 -8.95
C VAL A 49 2.24 13.76 -9.86
N LYS A 50 1.86 13.59 -11.13
CA LYS A 50 1.76 14.67 -12.13
C LYS A 50 0.33 14.76 -12.66
N TYR A 51 -0.21 15.98 -12.66
CA TYR A 51 -1.47 16.24 -13.33
C TYR A 51 -1.30 16.10 -14.84
N LYS A 52 -2.24 15.44 -15.50
CA LYS A 52 -2.36 15.36 -16.95
C LYS A 52 -3.82 15.57 -17.31
N LYS A 53 -4.13 16.52 -18.20
CA LYS A 53 -5.51 16.76 -18.64
C LYS A 53 -6.10 15.49 -19.25
N GLY A 54 -7.35 15.14 -18.91
CA GLY A 54 -8.03 13.91 -19.38
C GLY A 54 -7.95 13.70 -20.90
N SER A 55 -8.11 14.78 -21.68
CA SER A 55 -7.98 14.74 -23.15
C SER A 55 -6.61 14.30 -23.67
N THR A 56 -5.58 14.29 -22.83
CA THR A 56 -4.23 13.83 -23.13
C THR A 56 -3.84 12.59 -22.34
N ASN A 57 -4.71 12.13 -21.43
CA ASN A 57 -4.48 10.99 -20.56
C ASN A 57 -4.92 9.70 -21.27
N VAL A 58 -3.97 8.97 -21.85
CA VAL A 58 -4.28 7.73 -22.58
C VAL A 58 -4.95 6.69 -21.67
N ALA A 59 -4.71 6.73 -20.36
CA ALA A 59 -5.38 5.86 -19.39
C ALA A 59 -6.91 6.00 -19.42
N ASP A 60 -7.44 7.18 -19.74
CA ASP A 60 -8.87 7.42 -19.89
C ASP A 60 -9.45 6.59 -21.03
N THR A 61 -8.75 6.45 -22.16
CA THR A 61 -9.25 5.59 -23.24
C THR A 61 -9.40 4.14 -22.81
N PHE A 62 -8.50 3.64 -21.97
CA PHE A 62 -8.58 2.25 -21.48
C PHE A 62 -9.68 2.04 -20.44
N SER A 63 -10.05 3.05 -19.65
CA SER A 63 -11.14 2.93 -18.66
C SER A 63 -12.51 2.80 -19.33
N HIS A 64 -12.68 3.35 -20.53
CA HIS A 64 -13.93 3.29 -21.30
C HIS A 64 -14.14 1.95 -22.05
N PHE A 65 -13.09 1.14 -22.21
CA PHE A 65 -13.17 -0.16 -22.87
C PHE A 65 -12.75 -1.28 -21.90
N PRO A 66 -13.58 -1.60 -20.90
CA PRO A 66 -13.31 -2.75 -20.05
C PRO A 66 -13.30 -4.01 -20.91
N LEU A 67 -12.18 -4.73 -20.88
CA LEU A 67 -12.13 -6.08 -21.44
C LEU A 67 -13.18 -6.93 -20.69
N PRO A 68 -13.86 -7.87 -21.38
CA PRO A 68 -14.71 -8.83 -20.69
C PRO A 68 -13.87 -9.50 -19.60
N TYR A 69 -14.28 -9.25 -18.36
CA TYR A 69 -13.65 -9.80 -17.18
C TYR A 69 -13.96 -11.29 -17.17
N GLU A 70 -13.07 -12.11 -17.75
CA GLU A 70 -12.96 -13.52 -17.42
C GLU A 70 -12.55 -13.54 -15.95
N GLY A 71 -13.51 -13.80 -15.07
CA GLY A 71 -13.30 -13.82 -13.63
C GLY A 71 -12.26 -14.87 -13.27
N GLY A 72 -10.99 -14.47 -13.30
CA GLY A 72 -9.94 -15.14 -12.55
C GLY A 72 -10.34 -14.99 -11.11
N ASP A 73 -10.56 -16.14 -10.47
CA ASP A 73 -10.87 -16.36 -9.07
C ASP A 73 -10.62 -15.08 -8.29
N GLY A 74 -11.71 -14.36 -8.01
CA GLY A 74 -11.61 -13.29 -7.05
C GLY A 74 -10.97 -13.93 -5.83
N GLU A 75 -9.72 -13.59 -5.54
CA GLU A 75 -9.33 -13.44 -4.16
C GLU A 75 -10.46 -12.59 -3.59
N GLU A 76 -11.41 -13.24 -2.92
CA GLU A 76 -12.20 -12.55 -1.92
C GLU A 76 -11.12 -11.84 -1.13
N ASP A 77 -11.05 -10.51 -1.27
CA ASP A 77 -10.35 -9.60 -0.39
C ASP A 77 -10.97 -9.82 0.99
N THR A 78 -10.66 -10.97 1.59
CA THR A 78 -10.86 -11.22 2.99
C THR A 78 -9.79 -10.35 3.60
N GLU A 79 -10.15 -9.09 3.84
CA GLU A 79 -9.36 -8.09 4.54
C GLU A 79 -9.09 -8.59 5.97
N LEU A 80 -8.15 -9.52 6.10
CA LEU A 80 -7.62 -9.98 7.37
C LEU A 80 -6.67 -8.91 7.90
N VAL A 81 -7.23 -7.89 8.54
CA VAL A 81 -6.45 -6.82 9.20
C VAL A 81 -5.72 -7.35 10.45
N ALA A 82 -6.27 -8.37 11.10
CA ALA A 82 -5.62 -9.11 12.19
C ALA A 82 -6.30 -10.47 12.39
N LEU A 83 -5.50 -11.52 12.61
CA LEU A 83 -5.98 -12.84 13.02
C LEU A 83 -5.74 -12.99 14.54
N ILE A 84 -6.79 -12.89 15.35
CA ILE A 84 -6.72 -13.19 16.78
C ILE A 84 -7.06 -14.66 16.96
N THR A 85 -6.07 -15.47 17.33
CA THR A 85 -6.26 -16.90 17.65
C THR A 85 -5.87 -17.16 19.09
N GLU A 86 -6.51 -18.14 19.73
CA GLU A 86 -6.14 -18.59 21.07
C GLU A 86 -4.78 -19.31 21.11
N GLN A 87 -4.24 -19.70 19.94
CA GLN A 87 -2.96 -20.37 19.81
C GLN A 87 -1.86 -19.36 19.45
N ALA A 88 -0.85 -19.28 20.31
CA ALA A 88 0.35 -18.52 19.98
C ALA A 88 1.01 -19.11 18.73
N LEU A 89 1.06 -18.34 17.64
CA LEU A 89 1.69 -18.72 16.37
C LEU A 89 3.18 -19.05 16.53
N ILE A 90 3.81 -18.54 17.59
CA ILE A 90 5.21 -18.77 17.94
C ILE A 90 5.27 -19.05 19.44
N LYS A 91 5.95 -20.14 19.84
CA LYS A 91 6.18 -20.44 21.25
C LYS A 91 7.32 -19.57 21.79
N LEU A 92 7.21 -19.11 23.03
CA LEU A 92 8.25 -18.31 23.69
C LEU A 92 9.63 -19.00 23.67
N GLY A 93 9.67 -20.33 23.76
CA GLY A 93 10.91 -21.11 23.68
C GLY A 93 11.64 -20.97 22.34
N ASP A 94 10.88 -20.87 21.24
CA ASP A 94 11.45 -20.72 19.89
C ASP A 94 12.00 -19.31 19.69
N VAL A 95 11.30 -18.29 20.20
CA VAL A 95 11.79 -16.90 20.23
C VAL A 95 13.08 -16.83 21.03
N ARG A 96 13.12 -17.40 22.24
CA ARG A 96 14.31 -17.38 23.11
C ARG A 96 15.52 -18.08 22.48
N LYS A 97 15.29 -19.19 21.76
CA LYS A 97 16.35 -19.90 21.03
C LYS A 97 16.86 -19.10 19.85
N ALA A 98 15.97 -18.44 19.10
CA ALA A 98 16.35 -17.58 17.98
C ALA A 98 17.08 -16.31 18.42
N THR A 99 16.73 -15.78 19.61
CA THR A 99 17.31 -14.54 20.13
C THR A 99 18.53 -14.75 21.03
N SER A 100 18.90 -15.98 21.39
CA SER A 100 20.01 -16.27 22.31
C SER A 100 21.37 -15.77 21.81
N ASN A 101 21.53 -15.65 20.49
CA ASN A 101 22.77 -15.21 19.85
C ASN A 101 22.63 -13.81 19.23
N CYS A 102 21.55 -13.08 19.52
CA CYS A 102 21.33 -11.75 18.97
C CYS A 102 22.09 -10.70 19.80
N PRO A 103 23.17 -10.08 19.27
CA PRO A 103 24.02 -9.16 20.03
C PRO A 103 23.30 -7.88 20.47
N VAL A 104 22.21 -7.53 19.80
CA VAL A 104 21.36 -6.36 20.14
C VAL A 104 20.44 -6.68 21.31
N MET A 105 19.98 -7.93 21.44
CA MET A 105 19.03 -8.33 22.49
C MET A 105 19.71 -8.49 23.85
N THR A 106 20.98 -8.89 23.86
CA THR A 106 21.80 -9.03 25.09
C THR A 106 22.07 -7.69 25.79
N GLN A 107 21.85 -6.57 25.11
CA GLN A 107 22.04 -5.22 25.67
C GLN A 107 20.79 -4.70 26.41
N LEU A 108 19.64 -5.39 26.28
CA LEU A 108 18.35 -4.95 26.82
C LEU A 108 17.93 -5.68 28.11
N THR A 109 18.79 -6.53 28.67
CA THR A 109 18.55 -7.16 29.98
C THR A 109 18.77 -6.16 31.11
N TYR A 110 17.68 -5.72 31.74
CA TYR A 110 17.63 -5.08 33.07
C TYR A 110 17.79 -6.12 34.18
#